data_AF-A0A1I3QSW9-F1
#
_entry.id   AF-A0A1I3QSW9-F1
#
_cell.length_a   1.000
_cell.length_b   1.000
_cell.length_c   1.000
_cell.angle_alpha   90.00
_cell.angle_beta   90.00
_cell.angle_gamma   90.00
#
_symmetry.space_group_name_H-M   'P 1'
#
loop_
_entity.id
_entity.type
_entity.pdbx_description
1 polymer ?
#
loop_
_entity_poly.entity_id
_entity_poly.type
_entity_poly.pdbx_seq_one_letter_code
_entity_poly.pdbx_strand_id
1 'polypeptide(L)'
;MLRTLLILLSLAPLCAAGEPIALPDDPSAAVVELWYVQNGQLKEPEVAVFASGRVRVNVGDGSLWGDLTPAELQSLLTDLLNRDGIAALRTEAIQTEIEAASTRTGLSCVIDQSGDTIIRIRTATTVYRVDGHAVGLLAARFPEVASLQQLYAAQRRLENVRAVVMVGGPAAAERLAKLAQSQIQVNHSEHLEVTPQNLSMVRSLADGTRFCQFLIPCVREDRPSDRVISVFECPGEAPRVSVLPDGPALR
;
A
#
# COMPACT_ATOMS: atom_id res chain seq x y z
N MET A 1 -27.00 7.30 32.16
CA MET A 1 -27.25 6.14 31.27
C MET A 1 -26.01 5.94 30.41
N LEU A 2 -25.12 5.03 30.82
CA LEU A 2 -23.85 4.72 30.14
C LEU A 2 -24.14 3.64 29.08
N ARG A 3 -24.03 3.97 27.79
CA ARG A 3 -24.11 2.99 26.70
C ARG A 3 -22.71 2.47 26.41
N THR A 4 -22.41 1.28 26.92
CA THR A 4 -21.20 0.51 26.59
C THR A 4 -21.29 0.06 25.13
N LEU A 5 -20.39 0.57 24.30
CA LEU A 5 -20.24 0.19 22.88
C LEU A 5 -19.54 -1.18 22.84
N LEU A 6 -20.29 -2.23 22.45
CA LEU A 6 -19.73 -3.55 22.20
C LEU A 6 -18.93 -3.51 20.88
N ILE A 7 -17.61 -3.58 20.96
CA ILE A 7 -16.75 -3.83 19.80
C ILE A 7 -16.92 -5.31 19.45
N LEU A 8 -17.58 -5.60 18.32
CA LEU A 8 -17.62 -6.92 17.72
C LEU A 8 -16.22 -7.25 17.20
N LEU A 9 -15.43 -7.97 18.02
CA LEU A 9 -14.26 -8.69 17.54
C LEU A 9 -14.73 -9.77 16.57
N SER A 10 -14.47 -9.56 15.29
CA SER A 10 -14.54 -10.62 14.28
C SER A 10 -13.54 -11.72 14.67
N LEU A 11 -14.06 -12.91 14.99
CA LEU A 11 -13.27 -14.12 15.25
C LEU A 11 -12.68 -14.60 13.91
N ALA A 12 -11.61 -13.95 13.46
CA ALA A 12 -10.73 -14.53 12.46
C ALA A 12 -10.06 -15.79 13.06
N PRO A 13 -9.86 -16.86 12.27
CA PRO A 13 -9.14 -18.05 12.74
C PRO A 13 -7.80 -17.63 13.33
N LEU A 14 -7.48 -18.21 14.49
CA LEU A 14 -6.18 -18.07 15.16
C LEU A 14 -5.12 -18.73 14.26
N CYS A 15 -4.75 -18.07 13.16
CA CYS A 15 -3.56 -18.42 12.40
C CYS A 15 -2.41 -18.41 13.41
N ALA A 16 -1.68 -19.52 13.50
CA ALA A 16 -0.55 -19.66 14.39
C ALA A 16 0.30 -18.39 14.32
N ALA A 17 0.29 -17.61 15.40
CA ALA A 17 1.05 -16.38 15.48
C ALA A 17 2.52 -16.82 15.33
N GLY A 18 3.12 -16.55 14.17
CA GLY A 18 4.54 -16.77 13.96
C GLY A 18 5.33 -16.04 15.04
N GLU A 19 6.55 -16.51 15.32
CA GLU A 19 7.41 -15.82 16.27
C GLU A 19 7.56 -14.34 15.86
N PRO A 20 7.41 -13.40 16.80
CA PRO A 20 7.60 -11.98 16.51
C PRO A 20 8.95 -11.73 15.85
N ILE A 21 8.96 -10.87 14.83
CA ILE A 21 10.17 -10.55 14.09
C ILE A 21 11.04 -9.67 14.99
N ALA A 22 12.22 -10.17 15.34
CA ALA A 22 13.18 -9.44 16.16
C ALA A 22 13.62 -8.14 15.44
N LEU A 23 13.47 -7.01 16.13
CA LEU A 23 13.88 -5.68 15.65
C LEU A 23 15.30 -5.36 16.11
N PRO A 24 16.03 -4.46 15.41
CA PRO A 24 17.28 -3.92 15.92
C PRO A 24 17.12 -3.25 17.29
N ASP A 25 18.16 -3.31 18.13
CA ASP A 25 18.16 -2.70 19.48
C ASP A 25 18.05 -1.16 19.43
N ASP A 26 18.54 -0.53 18.35
CA ASP A 26 18.44 0.91 18.16
C ASP A 26 17.03 1.31 17.70
N PRO A 27 16.25 2.04 18.54
CA PRO A 27 14.89 2.47 18.20
C PRO A 27 14.82 3.44 17.00
N SER A 28 15.94 4.05 16.63
CA SER A 28 16.06 4.96 15.48
C SER A 28 16.51 4.27 14.19
N ALA A 29 16.76 2.96 14.23
CA ALA A 29 17.09 2.19 13.04
C ALA A 29 15.85 2.05 12.13
N ALA A 30 16.00 2.38 10.84
CA ALA A 30 14.98 2.09 9.83
C ALA A 30 14.88 0.57 9.63
N VAL A 31 13.69 0.02 9.83
CA VAL A 31 13.37 -1.41 9.70
C VAL A 31 12.61 -1.72 8.41
N VAL A 32 11.91 -0.75 7.84
CA VAL A 32 11.30 -0.87 6.52
C VAL A 32 11.49 0.42 5.74
N GLU A 33 11.86 0.31 4.48
CA GLU A 33 11.96 1.44 3.58
C GLU A 33 11.39 1.12 2.20
N LEU A 34 10.69 2.10 1.64
CA LEU A 34 10.25 2.14 0.25
C LEU A 34 10.97 3.29 -0.45
N TRP A 35 11.59 3.00 -1.58
CA TRP A 35 12.27 3.97 -2.42
C TRP A 35 11.70 3.95 -3.83
N TYR A 36 11.63 5.13 -4.45
CA TYR A 36 11.45 5.28 -5.88
C TYR A 36 12.69 5.95 -6.47
N VAL A 37 13.37 5.25 -7.37
CA VAL A 37 14.58 5.72 -8.06
C VAL A 37 14.18 6.22 -9.42
N GLN A 38 14.45 7.50 -9.70
CA GLN A 38 14.27 8.07 -11.03
C GLN A 38 15.63 8.52 -11.57
N ASN A 39 15.91 8.23 -12.85
CA ASN A 39 17.17 8.57 -13.51
C ASN A 39 18.42 8.02 -12.79
N GLY A 40 18.30 6.85 -12.17
CA GLY A 40 19.40 6.20 -11.43
C GLY A 40 19.83 6.90 -10.13
N GLN A 41 19.14 7.97 -9.72
CA GLN A 41 19.46 8.70 -8.50
C GLN A 41 18.63 8.17 -7.32
N LEU A 42 19.32 7.51 -6.39
CA LEU A 42 18.76 7.13 -5.09
C LEU A 42 18.76 8.36 -4.18
N LYS A 43 17.59 8.92 -3.85
CA LYS A 43 17.46 10.12 -3.02
C LYS A 43 17.32 9.78 -1.53
N GLU A 44 16.15 10.03 -0.95
CA GLU A 44 15.76 9.58 0.37
C GLU A 44 14.59 8.60 0.21
N PRO A 45 14.34 7.69 1.17
CA PRO A 45 13.21 6.78 1.08
C PRO A 45 11.91 7.58 1.10
N GLU A 46 10.98 7.23 0.21
CA GLU A 46 9.62 7.81 0.19
C GLU A 46 8.89 7.46 1.50
N VAL A 47 9.11 6.25 2.01
CA VAL A 47 8.60 5.78 3.30
C VAL A 47 9.74 5.16 4.08
N ALA A 48 9.93 5.57 5.34
CA ALA A 48 10.81 4.92 6.29
C ALA A 48 10.04 4.62 7.59
N VAL A 49 10.03 3.36 7.99
CA VAL A 49 9.49 2.90 9.28
C VAL A 49 10.65 2.53 10.18
N PHE A 50 10.67 3.07 11.39
CA PHE A 50 11.75 2.87 12.37
C PHE A 50 11.38 1.79 13.39
N ALA A 51 12.38 1.20 14.04
CA ALA A 51 12.18 0.15 15.04
C ALA A 51 11.30 0.61 16.22
N SER A 52 11.28 1.91 16.52
CA SER A 52 10.37 2.54 17.49
C SER A 52 8.89 2.59 17.06
N GLY A 53 8.56 2.23 15.81
CA GLY A 53 7.22 2.40 15.24
C GLY A 53 6.99 3.77 14.60
N ARG A 54 7.91 4.74 14.76
CA ARG A 54 7.83 6.03 14.05
C ARG A 54 7.85 5.78 12.54
N VAL A 55 7.08 6.57 11.80
CA VAL A 55 7.02 6.53 10.33
C VAL A 55 7.34 7.92 9.80
N ARG A 56 8.25 7.98 8.82
CA ARG A 56 8.54 9.17 8.04
C ARG A 56 8.08 8.95 6.60
N VAL A 57 7.35 9.91 6.08
CA VAL A 57 6.91 9.93 4.68
C VAL A 57 7.43 11.19 4.02
N ASN A 58 8.13 11.06 2.91
CA ASN A 58 8.54 12.21 2.12
C ASN A 58 7.37 12.70 1.24
N VAL A 59 7.18 14.02 1.20
CA VAL A 59 6.11 14.69 0.46
C VAL A 59 6.66 15.95 -0.21
N GLY A 60 7.01 15.85 -1.49
CA GLY A 60 7.67 16.95 -2.20
C GLY A 60 9.00 17.31 -1.53
N ASP A 61 9.13 18.56 -1.09
CA ASP A 61 10.34 19.07 -0.44
C ASP A 61 10.35 18.88 1.10
N GLY A 62 9.29 18.27 1.66
CA GLY A 62 9.12 18.09 3.10
C GLY A 62 8.96 16.64 3.52
N SER A 63 8.78 16.44 4.82
CA SER A 63 8.40 15.14 5.39
C SER A 63 7.23 15.27 6.36
N LEU A 64 6.40 14.25 6.39
CA LEU A 64 5.36 14.03 7.40
C LEU A 64 5.78 12.89 8.31
N TRP A 65 5.32 12.98 9.56
CA TRP A 65 5.58 11.97 10.58
C TRP A 65 4.27 11.38 11.06
N GLY A 66 4.29 10.09 11.32
CA GLY A 66 3.24 9.35 12.01
C GLY A 66 3.85 8.25 12.86
N ASP A 67 2.99 7.42 13.44
CA ASP A 67 3.40 6.34 14.34
C ASP A 67 2.57 5.09 14.07
N LEU A 68 3.23 3.94 14.18
CA LEU A 68 2.62 2.63 14.30
C LEU A 68 2.76 2.18 15.74
N THR A 69 1.72 1.55 16.27
CA THR A 69 1.84 0.78 17.52
C THR A 69 2.79 -0.41 17.32
N PRO A 70 3.38 -0.96 18.40
CA PRO A 70 4.22 -2.15 18.29
C PRO A 70 3.52 -3.33 17.59
N ALA A 71 2.21 -3.51 17.81
CA ALA A 71 1.42 -4.55 17.17
C ALA A 71 1.25 -4.30 15.66
N GLU A 72 0.98 -3.06 15.25
CA GLU A 72 0.88 -2.69 13.83
C GLU A 72 2.24 -2.84 13.12
N LEU A 73 3.34 -2.46 13.77
CA LEU A 73 4.69 -2.66 13.22
C LEU A 73 4.99 -4.15 13.01
N GLN A 74 4.69 -4.99 14.00
CA GLN A 74 4.89 -6.44 13.89
C GLN A 74 3.98 -7.05 12.82
N SER A 75 2.73 -6.60 12.72
CA SER A 75 1.81 -7.02 11.66
C SER A 75 2.34 -6.62 10.27
N LEU A 76 2.85 -5.40 10.11
CA LEU A 76 3.43 -4.92 8.87
C LEU A 76 4.63 -5.78 8.45
N LEU A 77 5.57 -6.03 9.36
CA LEU A 77 6.75 -6.85 9.08
C LEU A 77 6.39 -8.30 8.77
N THR A 78 5.43 -8.87 9.49
CA THR A 78 4.92 -10.22 9.26
C THR A 78 4.29 -10.33 7.88
N ASP A 79 3.45 -9.37 7.51
CA ASP A 79 2.84 -9.35 6.19
C ASP A 79 3.92 -9.23 5.09
N LEU A 80 4.87 -8.31 5.23
CA LEU A 80 5.91 -8.12 4.20
C LEU A 80 6.82 -9.34 4.04
N LEU A 81 7.27 -9.95 5.14
CA LEU A 81 8.21 -11.07 5.08
C LEU A 81 7.53 -12.41 4.77
N ASN A 82 6.36 -12.67 5.36
CA ASN A 82 5.72 -13.98 5.30
C ASN A 82 4.61 -14.03 4.24
N ARG A 83 3.70 -13.05 4.24
CA ARG A 83 2.55 -13.04 3.31
C ARG A 83 2.98 -12.61 1.91
N ASP A 84 3.72 -11.51 1.83
CA ASP A 84 4.19 -10.93 0.57
C ASP A 84 5.55 -11.56 0.16
N GLY A 85 6.16 -12.38 1.03
CA GLY A 85 7.28 -13.26 0.68
C GLY A 85 8.61 -12.56 0.37
N ILE A 86 8.81 -11.31 0.81
CA ILE A 86 9.98 -10.49 0.46
C ILE A 86 11.32 -11.19 0.77
N ALA A 87 11.39 -12.00 1.81
CA ALA A 87 12.60 -12.73 2.18
C ALA A 87 13.06 -13.73 1.10
N ALA A 88 12.11 -14.29 0.33
CA ALA A 88 12.36 -15.27 -0.72
C ALA A 88 12.63 -14.63 -2.08
N LEU A 89 12.22 -13.37 -2.29
CA LEU A 89 12.37 -12.69 -3.57
C LEU A 89 13.84 -12.40 -3.89
N ARG A 90 14.16 -12.45 -5.19
CA ARG A 90 15.48 -12.09 -5.74
C ARG A 90 15.26 -11.23 -6.98
N THR A 91 15.89 -10.05 -7.01
CA THR A 91 15.75 -9.07 -8.12
C THR A 91 15.99 -9.71 -9.50
N GLU A 92 17.08 -10.46 -9.66
CA GLU A 92 17.44 -11.08 -10.94
C GLU A 92 16.44 -12.15 -11.38
N ALA A 93 15.86 -12.90 -10.43
CA ALA A 93 14.85 -13.91 -10.72
C ALA A 93 13.55 -13.27 -11.20
N ILE A 94 13.09 -12.20 -10.52
CA ILE A 94 11.89 -11.44 -10.93
C ILE A 94 12.07 -10.91 -12.37
N GLN A 95 13.23 -10.32 -12.67
CA GLN A 95 13.53 -9.80 -14.00
C GLN A 95 13.48 -10.91 -15.06
N THR A 96 14.09 -12.06 -14.78
CA THR A 96 14.07 -13.23 -15.67
C THR A 96 12.64 -13.73 -15.92
N GLU A 97 11.80 -13.79 -14.89
CA GLU A 97 10.41 -14.20 -15.01
C GLU A 97 9.57 -13.21 -15.84
N ILE A 98 9.82 -11.91 -15.69
CA ILE A 98 9.18 -10.84 -16.48
C ILE A 98 9.57 -10.96 -17.96
N GLU A 99 10.85 -11.16 -18.26
CA GLU A 99 11.33 -11.31 -19.64
C GLU A 99 10.74 -12.56 -20.32
N ALA A 100 10.64 -13.66 -19.57
CA ALA A 100 9.98 -14.88 -20.04
C ALA A 100 8.48 -14.64 -20.31
N ALA A 101 7.78 -13.94 -19.42
CA ALA A 101 6.37 -13.58 -19.61
C ALA A 101 6.17 -12.62 -20.79
N SER A 102 7.06 -11.65 -20.96
CA SER A 102 7.10 -10.72 -22.11
C SER A 102 7.23 -11.47 -23.43
N THR A 103 8.17 -12.43 -23.50
CA THR A 103 8.37 -13.27 -24.69
C THR A 103 7.13 -14.11 -25.01
N ARG A 104 6.50 -14.70 -23.99
CA ARG A 104 5.33 -15.57 -24.14
C ARG A 104 4.06 -14.83 -24.58
N THR A 105 3.85 -13.61 -24.06
CA THR A 105 2.63 -12.81 -24.31
C THR A 105 2.79 -11.85 -25.49
N GLY A 106 4.02 -11.55 -25.90
CA GLY A 106 4.33 -10.53 -26.91
C GLY A 106 4.21 -9.08 -26.40
N LEU A 107 3.92 -8.88 -25.12
CA LEU A 107 3.85 -7.55 -24.51
C LEU A 107 5.25 -7.08 -24.09
N SER A 108 5.58 -5.81 -24.34
CA SER A 108 6.87 -5.24 -23.93
C SER A 108 6.98 -5.17 -22.40
N CYS A 109 8.13 -5.60 -21.86
CA CYS A 109 8.51 -5.36 -20.46
C CYS A 109 9.33 -4.07 -20.27
N VAL A 110 9.71 -3.38 -21.35
CA VAL A 110 10.41 -2.10 -21.28
C VAL A 110 9.39 -0.98 -21.13
N ILE A 111 9.50 -0.21 -20.04
CA ILE A 111 8.66 0.96 -19.76
C ILE A 111 9.56 2.19 -19.70
N ASP A 112 9.61 2.94 -20.79
CA ASP A 112 10.41 4.16 -20.86
C ASP A 112 10.03 5.16 -19.75
N GLN A 113 11.04 5.84 -19.22
CA GLN A 113 10.89 6.90 -18.19
C GLN A 113 10.24 6.45 -16.88
N SER A 114 10.09 5.14 -16.65
CA SER A 114 9.65 4.64 -15.36
C SER A 114 10.81 4.51 -14.38
N GLY A 115 10.50 4.65 -13.09
CA GLY A 115 11.47 4.50 -12.02
C GLY A 115 11.54 3.07 -11.48
N ASP A 116 12.61 2.79 -10.75
CA ASP A 116 12.75 1.55 -9.99
C ASP A 116 12.12 1.73 -8.61
N THR A 117 11.45 0.69 -8.13
CA THR A 117 11.01 0.53 -6.76
C THR A 117 12.05 -0.30 -6.02
N ILE A 118 12.50 0.16 -4.84
CA ILE A 118 13.33 -0.65 -3.94
C ILE A 118 12.60 -0.78 -2.61
N ILE A 119 12.46 -2.02 -2.14
CA ILE A 119 11.97 -2.32 -0.78
C ILE A 119 13.12 -2.91 0.01
N ARG A 120 13.43 -2.28 1.15
CA ARG A 120 14.43 -2.76 2.10
C ARG A 120 13.78 -3.05 3.44
N ILE A 121 14.03 -4.23 3.99
CA ILE A 121 13.57 -4.63 5.32
C ILE A 121 14.77 -5.05 6.16
N ARG A 122 14.91 -4.47 7.35
CA ARG A 122 15.97 -4.79 8.32
C ARG A 122 15.34 -5.38 9.56
N THR A 123 15.76 -6.59 9.90
CA THR A 123 15.50 -7.24 11.19
C THR A 123 16.73 -7.09 12.10
N ALA A 124 16.70 -7.66 13.30
CA ALA A 124 17.86 -7.70 14.19
C ALA A 124 19.09 -8.39 13.55
N THR A 125 18.86 -9.39 12.70
CA THR A 125 19.92 -10.29 12.19
C THR A 125 20.15 -10.20 10.69
N THR A 126 19.16 -9.72 9.93
CA THR A 126 19.17 -9.81 8.46
C THR A 126 18.68 -8.53 7.82
N VAL A 127 19.22 -8.21 6.64
CA VAL A 127 18.68 -7.18 5.76
C VAL A 127 18.22 -7.84 4.46
N TYR A 128 16.93 -7.70 4.15
CA TYR A 128 16.33 -8.09 2.89
C TYR A 128 16.23 -6.87 1.99
N ARG A 129 16.51 -7.06 0.70
CA ARG A 129 16.38 -6.03 -0.31
C ARG A 129 15.89 -6.67 -1.61
N VAL A 130 14.89 -6.04 -2.20
CA VAL A 130 14.38 -6.38 -3.53
C VAL A 130 14.18 -5.11 -4.32
N ASP A 131 14.61 -5.15 -5.58
CA ASP A 131 14.55 -4.05 -6.52
C ASP A 131 13.64 -4.50 -7.67
N GLY A 132 12.86 -3.58 -8.25
CA GLY A 132 12.00 -3.89 -9.39
C GLY A 132 11.71 -2.65 -10.22
N HIS A 133 11.83 -2.78 -11.53
CA HIS A 133 11.51 -1.71 -12.47
C HIS A 133 10.00 -1.60 -12.68
N ALA A 134 9.44 -0.39 -12.63
CA ALA A 134 8.04 -0.13 -13.01
C ALA A 134 6.99 -1.07 -12.37
N VAL A 135 7.23 -1.52 -11.13
CA VAL A 135 6.56 -2.69 -10.51
C VAL A 135 5.04 -2.68 -10.70
N GLY A 136 4.34 -1.58 -10.39
CA GLY A 136 2.89 -1.53 -10.53
C GLY A 136 2.37 -1.66 -11.96
N LEU A 137 3.08 -1.10 -12.94
CA LEU A 137 2.70 -1.20 -14.36
C LEU A 137 2.96 -2.61 -14.89
N LEU A 138 4.12 -3.19 -14.56
CA LEU A 138 4.46 -4.55 -14.98
C LEU A 138 3.59 -5.58 -14.29
N ALA A 139 3.20 -5.38 -13.03
CA ALA A 139 2.32 -6.29 -12.31
C ALA A 139 0.92 -6.34 -12.94
N ALA A 140 0.40 -5.19 -13.40
CA ALA A 140 -0.86 -5.16 -14.15
C ALA A 140 -0.72 -5.85 -15.52
N ARG A 141 0.42 -5.67 -16.20
CA ARG A 141 0.69 -6.23 -17.53
C ARG A 141 0.96 -7.74 -17.53
N PHE A 142 1.61 -8.24 -16.48
CA PHE A 142 2.03 -9.65 -16.33
C PHE A 142 1.45 -10.25 -15.04
N PRO A 143 0.12 -10.44 -14.97
CA PRO A 143 -0.55 -10.94 -13.76
C PRO A 143 -0.12 -12.36 -13.38
N GLU A 144 0.45 -13.14 -14.32
CA GLU A 144 0.89 -14.51 -14.08
C GLU A 144 2.29 -14.63 -13.45
N VAL A 145 3.05 -13.53 -13.34
CA VAL A 145 4.37 -13.52 -12.70
C VAL A 145 4.21 -13.37 -11.19
N ALA A 146 4.13 -14.50 -10.48
CA ALA A 146 3.82 -14.52 -9.05
C ALA A 146 4.80 -13.69 -8.19
N SER A 147 6.10 -13.73 -8.49
CA SER A 147 7.12 -12.99 -7.75
C SER A 147 6.97 -11.46 -7.90
N LEU A 148 6.53 -11.00 -9.07
CA LEU A 148 6.19 -9.61 -9.34
C LEU A 148 4.91 -9.19 -8.61
N GLN A 149 3.89 -10.06 -8.56
CA GLN A 149 2.67 -9.80 -7.79
C GLN A 149 2.96 -9.67 -6.29
N GLN A 150 3.86 -10.51 -5.76
CA GLN A 150 4.35 -10.43 -4.40
C GLN A 150 5.06 -9.10 -4.11
N LEU A 151 5.97 -8.67 -5.00
CA LEU A 151 6.63 -7.37 -4.89
C LEU A 151 5.63 -6.20 -4.96
N TYR A 152 4.66 -6.27 -5.86
CA TYR A 152 3.62 -5.25 -6.00
C TYR A 152 2.71 -5.19 -4.77
N ALA A 153 2.33 -6.32 -4.18
CA ALA A 153 1.56 -6.36 -2.94
C ALA A 153 2.31 -5.67 -1.78
N ALA A 154 3.61 -5.93 -1.64
CA ALA A 154 4.46 -5.25 -0.66
C ALA A 154 4.55 -3.74 -0.92
N GLN A 155 4.73 -3.31 -2.17
CA GLN A 155 4.72 -1.89 -2.55
C GLN A 155 3.38 -1.25 -2.14
N ARG A 156 2.25 -1.85 -2.52
CA ARG A 156 0.90 -1.36 -2.21
C ARG A 156 0.65 -1.19 -0.72
N ARG A 157 1.17 -2.12 0.09
CA ARG A 157 1.08 -2.06 1.55
C ARG A 157 1.85 -0.86 2.11
N LEU A 158 3.04 -0.59 1.60
CA LEU A 158 3.84 0.57 2.02
C LEU A 158 3.26 1.89 1.51
N GLU A 159 2.65 1.90 0.32
CA GLU A 159 1.86 3.02 -0.18
C GLU A 159 0.63 3.30 0.70
N ASN A 160 0.00 2.26 1.25
CA ASN A 160 -1.10 2.42 2.22
C ASN A 160 -0.59 3.05 3.53
N VAL A 161 0.53 2.58 4.09
CA VAL A 161 1.16 3.22 5.27
C VAL A 161 1.43 4.69 5.01
N ARG A 162 1.99 5.02 3.85
CA ARG A 162 2.19 6.40 3.38
C ARG A 162 0.89 7.19 3.36
N ALA A 163 -0.15 6.65 2.72
CA ALA A 163 -1.43 7.30 2.59
C ALA A 163 -2.09 7.56 3.96
N VAL A 164 -2.01 6.60 4.90
CA VAL A 164 -2.52 6.76 6.27
C VAL A 164 -1.81 7.91 7.00
N VAL A 165 -0.49 8.01 6.90
CA VAL A 165 0.25 9.16 7.47
C VAL A 165 -0.19 10.47 6.82
N MET A 166 -0.32 10.50 5.49
CA MET A 166 -0.71 11.71 4.75
C MET A 166 -2.12 12.23 5.09
N VAL A 167 -3.09 11.37 5.44
CA VAL A 167 -4.42 11.84 5.89
C VAL A 167 -4.44 12.31 7.35
N GLY A 168 -3.36 12.10 8.09
CA GLY A 168 -3.25 12.46 9.52
C GLY A 168 -3.41 11.28 10.48
N GLY A 169 -3.12 10.06 10.03
CA GLY A 169 -3.06 8.86 10.86
C GLY A 169 -4.31 7.95 10.81
N PRO A 170 -4.30 6.84 11.58
CA PRO A 170 -5.30 5.78 11.47
C PRO A 170 -6.74 6.25 11.70
N ALA A 171 -6.97 7.13 12.68
CA ALA A 171 -8.31 7.66 12.97
C ALA A 171 -8.90 8.49 11.80
N ALA A 172 -8.05 9.23 11.07
CA ALA A 172 -8.48 9.97 9.90
C ALA A 172 -8.78 9.04 8.72
N ALA A 173 -7.94 8.02 8.49
CA ALA A 173 -8.18 7.00 7.48
C ALA A 173 -9.50 6.25 7.72
N GLU A 174 -9.76 5.85 8.97
CA GLU A 174 -11.01 5.19 9.39
C GLU A 174 -12.25 6.07 9.16
N ARG A 175 -12.16 7.37 9.50
CA ARG A 175 -13.24 8.33 9.23
C ARG A 175 -13.55 8.41 7.73
N LEU A 176 -12.51 8.50 6.89
CA LEU A 176 -12.65 8.58 5.44
C LEU A 176 -13.24 7.29 4.84
N ALA A 177 -12.80 6.13 5.32
CA ALA A 177 -13.33 4.84 4.90
C ALA A 177 -14.83 4.72 5.23
N LYS A 178 -15.24 5.11 6.45
CA LYS A 178 -16.66 5.15 6.86
C LYS A 178 -17.50 6.10 6.03
N LEU A 179 -16.97 7.27 5.70
CA LEU A 179 -17.64 8.24 4.83
C LEU A 179 -17.85 7.64 3.43
N ALA A 180 -16.80 7.07 2.85
CA ALA A 180 -16.85 6.41 1.54
C ALA A 180 -17.86 5.25 1.54
N GLN A 181 -17.80 4.38 2.55
CA GLN A 181 -18.72 3.25 2.74
C GLN A 181 -20.18 3.70 2.78
N SER A 182 -20.46 4.74 3.57
CA SER A 182 -21.82 5.25 3.75
C SER A 182 -22.38 5.80 2.45
N GLN A 183 -21.58 6.53 1.67
CA GLN A 183 -22.04 7.08 0.38
C GLN A 183 -22.26 6.01 -0.68
N ILE A 184 -21.43 4.95 -0.69
CA ILE A 184 -21.61 3.81 -1.60
C ILE A 184 -22.90 3.08 -1.30
N GLN A 185 -23.21 2.80 -0.03
CA GLN A 185 -24.44 2.10 0.37
C GLN A 185 -25.71 2.84 -0.03
N VAL A 186 -25.66 4.17 -0.16
CA VAL A 186 -26.80 4.98 -0.60
C VAL A 186 -26.95 4.98 -2.13
N ASN A 187 -25.83 5.03 -2.86
CA ASN A 187 -25.84 5.29 -4.31
C ASN A 187 -25.66 4.05 -5.19
N HIS A 188 -25.19 2.94 -4.61
CA HIS A 188 -24.81 1.73 -5.34
C HIS A 188 -25.37 0.49 -4.64
N SER A 189 -25.86 -0.47 -5.42
CA SER A 189 -26.38 -1.75 -4.91
C SER A 189 -25.27 -2.76 -4.60
N GLU A 190 -24.02 -2.46 -4.95
CA GLU A 190 -22.89 -3.36 -4.72
C GLU A 190 -22.46 -3.30 -3.25
N HIS A 191 -22.30 -4.47 -2.63
CA HIS A 191 -21.73 -4.59 -1.28
C HIS A 191 -20.20 -4.54 -1.36
N LEU A 192 -19.66 -3.32 -1.50
CA LEU A 192 -18.22 -3.08 -1.39
C LEU A 192 -17.88 -2.74 0.06
N GLU A 193 -16.88 -3.41 0.62
CA GLU A 193 -16.31 -3.09 1.94
C GLU A 193 -15.16 -2.11 1.77
N VAL A 194 -15.35 -0.87 2.22
CA VAL A 194 -14.31 0.17 2.22
C VAL A 194 -13.63 0.19 3.58
N THR A 195 -12.35 -0.12 3.61
CA THR A 195 -11.53 -0.13 4.82
C THR A 195 -10.34 0.82 4.71
N PRO A 196 -9.70 1.21 5.83
CA PRO A 196 -8.45 1.96 5.80
C PRO A 196 -7.35 1.28 4.97
N GLN A 197 -7.33 -0.04 4.91
CA GLN A 197 -6.36 -0.83 4.14
C GLN A 197 -6.53 -0.64 2.62
N ASN A 198 -7.71 -0.18 2.18
CA ASN A 198 -7.96 0.13 0.77
C ASN A 198 -7.43 1.51 0.36
N LEU A 199 -7.08 2.38 1.31
CA LEU A 199 -6.59 3.74 1.01
C LEU A 199 -5.25 3.66 0.26
N SER A 200 -5.22 4.15 -0.98
CA SER A 200 -4.06 4.02 -1.88
C SER A 200 -3.34 5.33 -2.16
N MET A 201 -4.08 6.43 -2.21
CA MET A 201 -3.54 7.71 -2.65
C MET A 201 -4.16 8.85 -1.86
N VAL A 202 -3.31 9.81 -1.50
CA VAL A 202 -3.69 11.07 -0.87
C VAL A 202 -2.94 12.17 -1.60
N ARG A 203 -3.67 13.21 -1.99
CA ARG A 203 -3.09 14.44 -2.56
C ARG A 203 -3.72 15.63 -1.86
N SER A 204 -2.88 16.61 -1.54
CA SER A 204 -3.32 17.92 -1.09
C SER A 204 -3.08 18.90 -2.22
N LEU A 205 -4.12 19.65 -2.60
CA LEU A 205 -4.06 20.70 -3.60
C LEU A 205 -3.74 22.05 -2.94
N ALA A 206 -3.32 23.02 -3.74
CA ALA A 206 -2.90 24.35 -3.25
C ALA A 206 -4.04 25.16 -2.61
N ASP A 207 -5.29 24.86 -2.96
CA ASP A 207 -6.50 25.45 -2.37
C ASP A 207 -6.89 24.82 -1.01
N GLY A 208 -6.11 23.84 -0.53
CA GLY A 208 -6.40 23.09 0.69
C GLY A 208 -7.32 21.88 0.47
N THR A 209 -7.79 21.65 -0.75
CA THR A 209 -8.59 20.47 -1.09
C THR A 209 -7.75 19.21 -0.90
N ARG A 210 -8.32 18.24 -0.20
CA ARG A 210 -7.72 16.91 -0.04
C ARG A 210 -8.45 15.89 -0.89
N PHE A 211 -7.69 15.22 -1.75
CA PHE A 211 -8.15 14.12 -2.58
C PHE A 211 -7.63 12.80 -2.00
N CYS A 212 -8.53 11.90 -1.64
CA CYS A 212 -8.20 10.56 -1.16
C CYS A 212 -8.79 9.51 -2.10
N GLN A 213 -8.05 8.45 -2.39
CA GLN A 213 -8.51 7.35 -3.24
C GLN A 213 -8.39 6.02 -2.51
N PHE A 214 -9.42 5.20 -2.64
CA PHE A 214 -9.46 3.82 -2.18
C PHE A 214 -9.51 2.90 -3.40
N LEU A 215 -8.68 1.85 -3.41
CA LEU A 215 -8.79 0.75 -4.36
C LEU A 215 -9.33 -0.48 -3.64
N ILE A 216 -10.48 -0.96 -4.09
CA ILE A 216 -11.15 -2.12 -3.50
C ILE A 216 -11.05 -3.27 -4.50
N PRO A 217 -10.29 -4.32 -4.16
CA PRO A 217 -10.26 -5.53 -4.97
C PRO A 217 -11.66 -6.10 -5.14
N CYS A 218 -12.02 -6.43 -6.37
CA CYS A 218 -13.29 -7.04 -6.72
C CYS A 218 -13.10 -8.05 -7.86
N VAL A 219 -14.09 -8.91 -8.06
CA VAL A 219 -14.13 -9.84 -9.19
C VAL A 219 -15.32 -9.48 -10.05
N ARG A 220 -15.08 -9.29 -11.34
CA ARG A 220 -16.13 -9.02 -12.32
C ARG A 220 -15.90 -9.85 -13.57
N GLU A 221 -16.95 -10.54 -14.02
CA GLU A 221 -16.87 -11.39 -15.23
C GLU A 221 -15.66 -12.35 -15.17
N ASP A 222 -15.44 -12.93 -13.99
CA ASP A 222 -14.32 -13.82 -13.67
C ASP A 222 -12.91 -13.20 -13.83
N ARG A 223 -12.82 -11.88 -13.84
CA ARG A 223 -11.54 -11.15 -13.89
C ARG A 223 -11.33 -10.34 -12.61
N PRO A 224 -10.15 -10.43 -11.98
CA PRO A 224 -9.75 -9.51 -10.93
C PRO A 224 -9.74 -8.08 -11.46
N SER A 225 -10.32 -7.15 -10.71
CA SER A 225 -10.33 -5.72 -11.01
C SER A 225 -10.34 -4.93 -9.70
N ASP A 226 -10.06 -3.64 -9.77
CA ASP A 226 -10.18 -2.73 -8.63
C ASP A 226 -11.32 -1.73 -8.86
N ARG A 227 -12.20 -1.61 -7.86
CA ARG A 227 -13.13 -0.47 -7.78
C ARG A 227 -12.39 0.72 -7.20
N VAL A 228 -12.50 1.87 -7.89
CA VAL A 228 -11.87 3.11 -7.47
C VAL A 228 -12.89 4.04 -6.84
N ILE A 229 -12.71 4.34 -5.56
CA ILE A 229 -13.55 5.29 -4.83
C ILE A 229 -12.71 6.49 -4.43
N SER A 230 -13.18 7.68 -4.76
CA SER A 230 -12.51 8.94 -4.46
C SER A 230 -13.30 9.74 -3.45
N VAL A 231 -12.63 10.30 -2.46
CA VAL A 231 -13.19 11.23 -1.47
C VAL A 231 -12.48 12.58 -1.61
N PHE A 232 -13.27 13.64 -1.73
CA PHE A 232 -12.81 15.02 -1.82
C PHE A 232 -13.26 15.77 -0.55
N GLU A 233 -12.30 16.31 0.20
CA GLU A 233 -12.56 17.23 1.32
C GLU A 233 -12.11 18.64 0.91
N CYS A 234 -13.06 19.49 0.50
CA CYS A 234 -12.81 20.90 0.16
C CYS A 234 -13.06 21.80 1.39
N PRO A 235 -12.21 22.80 1.68
CA PRO A 235 -12.45 23.71 2.81
C PRO A 235 -13.79 24.43 2.74
N GLY A 236 -14.61 24.29 3.79
CA GLY A 236 -15.93 24.94 3.88
C GLY A 236 -17.08 24.20 3.19
N GLU A 237 -16.81 23.08 2.52
CA GLU A 237 -17.83 22.27 1.85
C GLU A 237 -18.03 20.91 2.54
N ALA A 238 -19.18 20.28 2.30
CA ALA A 238 -19.38 18.89 2.70
C ALA A 238 -18.48 17.97 1.84
N PRO A 239 -17.87 16.92 2.43
CA PRO A 239 -17.08 15.97 1.66
C PRO A 239 -17.88 15.32 0.54
N ARG A 240 -17.25 15.12 -0.62
CA ARG A 240 -17.86 14.48 -1.78
C ARG A 240 -17.21 13.13 -2.03
N VAL A 241 -18.03 12.11 -2.28
CA VAL A 241 -17.54 10.79 -2.69
C VAL A 241 -17.95 10.54 -4.14
N SER A 242 -17.01 10.08 -4.94
CA SER A 242 -17.22 9.65 -6.31
C SER A 242 -16.74 8.22 -6.46
N VAL A 243 -17.60 7.36 -7.01
CA VAL A 243 -17.22 6.02 -7.46
C VAL A 243 -16.96 6.15 -8.95
N LEU A 244 -15.72 5.92 -9.36
CA LEU A 244 -15.43 5.92 -10.79
C LEU A 244 -16.04 4.63 -11.38
N PRO A 245 -16.80 4.74 -12.49
CA PRO A 245 -17.11 3.56 -13.29
C PRO A 245 -15.77 2.93 -13.70
N ASP A 246 -15.77 1.62 -13.91
CA ASP A 246 -14.56 0.83 -14.15
C ASP A 246 -13.56 1.63 -15.00
N GLY A 247 -12.40 1.93 -14.40
CA GLY A 247 -11.29 2.45 -15.19
C GLY A 247 -11.01 1.44 -16.31
N PRO A 248 -10.52 1.87 -17.48
CA PRO A 248 -10.02 0.91 -18.46
C PRO A 248 -9.06 0.00 -17.70
N ALA A 249 -9.31 -1.30 -17.71
CA ALA A 249 -8.32 -2.26 -17.22
C ALA A 249 -6.98 -1.82 -17.81
N LEU A 250 -6.00 -1.51 -16.97
CA LEU A 250 -4.67 -1.12 -17.43
C LEU A 250 -4.17 -2.32 -18.25
N ARG A 251 -4.30 -2.25 -19.58
CA ARG A 251 -3.84 -3.25 -20.54
C ARG A 251 -2.47 -2.83 -21.05
#